data_AF-A0A7W7GA03-F1
#
_entry.id   AF-A0A7W7GA03-F1
#
_cell.length_a   1.000
_cell.length_b   1.000
_cell.length_c   1.000
_cell.angle_alpha   90.00
_cell.angle_beta   90.00
_cell.angle_gamma   90.00
#
_symmetry.space_group_name_H-M   'P 1'
#
loop_
_entity.id
_entity.type
_entity.pdbx_description
1 polymer ?
#
loop_
_entity_poly.entity_id
_entity_poly.type
_entity_poly.pdbx_seq_one_letter_code
_entity_poly.pdbx_strand_id
1 'polypeptide(L)'
;MTTSYDVKFWDIRRNKSSKTASYEVRWKVGGREKSKTLRTKALAENFLSDLRQAARRGEAFDVERGLPESLVKAKTARTWLEFAQAYVLAKWPHSAAKSREGITDTMTGVTLALLRDRPGKPELRVLRSVLRGHVFLPDGRRGSLDPEHAVALRWLTSASLPMVELKEAKTVRAVLEALSVTLDGTRAADSTFRRKRAVFHHALEYAVELGDLSANPLDRVNWKPAKVSGEVDRRVVVNPAQARELLVAVTYIGRSRGAMLAGMFACMYFAGLRPAEAAGLREKDCHLPATGWGLLTLEETRPESGRRFSDSGSTHDVRGLKQRRRKAIRDVPIPPELVRILREHVELHGTAADGRLFRTATGGVFSTTAYAKVWKEARTYALIPDQVASPLAGRPYDLRHAAVSLWLNAGVPAPDVAERAGHSVDVLLRVYAKCVDGQREIANQRIAEALSA
;
A
#
# COMPACT_ATOMS: atom_id res chain seq x y z
N MET A 1 11.73 40.00 8.32
CA MET A 1 12.13 40.32 6.93
C MET A 1 11.87 41.80 6.73
N THR A 2 12.87 42.58 6.35
CA THR A 2 12.68 44.01 6.06
C THR A 2 12.09 44.14 4.66
N THR A 3 10.89 44.69 4.56
CA THR A 3 10.20 44.92 3.29
C THR A 3 10.07 46.40 2.98
N SER A 4 9.98 46.76 1.70
CA SER A 4 9.83 48.13 1.23
C SER A 4 8.91 48.21 0.02
N TYR A 5 8.15 49.30 -0.07
CA TYR A 5 7.35 49.67 -1.24
C TYR A 5 8.10 50.65 -2.17
N ASP A 6 9.23 51.20 -1.73
CA ASP A 6 10.09 52.05 -2.55
C ASP A 6 10.89 51.18 -3.54
N VAL A 7 10.38 51.08 -4.76
CA VAL A 7 10.95 50.28 -5.84
C VAL A 7 11.13 51.13 -7.10
N LYS A 8 12.34 51.09 -7.68
CA LYS A 8 12.64 51.73 -8.98
C LYS A 8 13.14 50.70 -9.97
N PHE A 9 12.61 50.75 -11.19
CA PHE A 9 12.98 49.85 -12.28
C PHE A 9 13.74 50.61 -13.35
N TRP A 10 14.82 50.04 -13.86
CA TRP A 10 15.56 50.59 -15.00
C TRP A 10 15.26 49.83 -16.29
N ASP A 11 15.62 50.44 -17.42
CA ASP A 11 15.54 49.79 -18.73
C ASP A 11 16.52 48.63 -18.86
N ILE A 12 16.09 47.64 -19.63
CA ILE A 12 16.85 46.43 -19.92
C ILE A 12 18.09 46.82 -20.74
N ARG A 13 19.27 46.47 -20.25
CA ARG A 13 20.53 46.70 -20.99
C ARG A 13 21.09 45.40 -21.53
N ARG A 14 21.69 45.44 -22.72
CA ARG A 14 22.51 44.33 -23.21
C ARG A 14 23.81 44.29 -22.41
N ASN A 15 24.16 43.10 -21.91
CA ASN A 15 25.42 42.90 -21.21
C ASN A 15 26.58 42.93 -22.22
N LYS A 16 27.46 43.94 -22.08
CA LYS A 16 28.60 44.16 -22.97
C LYS A 16 29.80 43.25 -22.67
N SER A 17 29.88 42.65 -21.48
CA SER A 17 31.00 41.79 -21.07
C SER A 17 30.82 40.31 -21.43
N SER A 18 29.64 39.93 -21.93
CA SER A 18 29.32 38.54 -22.30
C SER A 18 29.54 38.31 -23.81
N LYS A 19 30.35 37.31 -24.17
CA LYS A 19 30.53 36.87 -25.57
C LYS A 19 29.21 36.38 -26.20
N THR A 20 28.29 35.86 -25.39
CA THR A 20 26.93 35.46 -25.81
C THR A 20 25.94 36.58 -25.46
N ALA A 21 24.97 36.85 -26.34
CA ALA A 21 23.95 37.86 -26.09
C ALA A 21 23.20 37.55 -24.79
N SER A 22 23.25 38.47 -23.84
CA SER A 22 22.49 38.41 -22.59
C SER A 22 22.01 39.80 -22.20
N TYR A 23 20.90 39.85 -21.48
CA TYR A 23 20.14 41.04 -21.17
C TYR A 23 19.98 41.15 -19.65
N GLU A 24 20.32 42.30 -19.11
CA GLU A 24 20.33 42.55 -17.67
C GLU A 24 19.14 43.43 -17.29
N VAL A 25 18.32 42.91 -16.39
CA VAL A 25 17.24 43.63 -15.72
C VAL A 25 17.80 44.17 -14.42
N ARG A 26 17.63 45.47 -14.16
CA ARG A 26 18.11 46.14 -12.94
C ARG A 26 16.96 46.83 -12.24
N TRP A 27 16.94 46.79 -10.91
CA TRP A 27 15.96 47.48 -10.09
C TRP A 27 16.50 47.75 -8.69
N LYS A 28 15.87 48.68 -7.96
CA LYS A 28 16.26 49.10 -6.62
C LYS A 28 15.10 48.87 -5.66
N VAL A 29 15.38 48.35 -4.48
CA VAL A 29 14.38 48.15 -3.41
C VAL A 29 14.95 48.74 -2.13
N GLY A 30 14.25 49.71 -1.53
CA GLY A 30 14.63 50.30 -0.23
C GLY A 30 16.10 50.73 -0.17
N GLY A 31 16.59 51.43 -1.19
CA GLY A 31 17.97 51.89 -1.25
C GLY A 31 19.00 50.91 -1.85
N ARG A 32 18.67 49.62 -2.03
CA ARG A 32 19.62 48.59 -2.50
C ARG A 32 19.40 48.22 -3.96
N GLU A 33 20.46 48.30 -4.76
CA GLU A 33 20.42 47.90 -6.17
C GLU A 33 20.51 46.39 -6.34
N LYS A 34 19.78 45.88 -7.33
CA LYS A 34 19.69 44.47 -7.69
C LYS A 34 19.71 44.33 -9.20
N SER A 35 20.31 43.24 -9.67
CA SER A 35 20.29 42.92 -11.09
C SER A 35 20.13 41.42 -11.34
N LYS A 36 19.59 41.09 -12.52
CA LYS A 36 19.45 39.71 -13.00
C LYS A 36 19.71 39.66 -14.50
N THR A 37 20.62 38.78 -14.89
CA THR A 37 20.98 38.57 -16.30
C THR A 37 20.21 37.38 -16.88
N LEU A 38 19.61 37.56 -18.06
CA LEU A 38 18.79 36.58 -18.77
C LEU A 38 19.30 36.41 -20.21
N ARG A 39 19.09 35.23 -20.79
CA ARG A 39 19.69 34.85 -22.09
C ARG A 39 19.04 35.52 -23.30
N THR A 40 17.79 35.94 -23.20
CA THR A 40 17.06 36.58 -24.31
C THR A 40 16.36 37.85 -23.84
N LYS A 41 16.13 38.78 -24.78
CA LYS A 41 15.44 40.05 -24.49
C LYS A 41 14.01 39.80 -24.01
N ALA A 42 13.30 38.87 -24.65
CA ALA A 42 11.94 38.49 -24.28
C ALA A 42 11.84 37.95 -22.84
N LEU A 43 12.80 37.12 -22.39
CA LEU A 43 12.84 36.67 -21.00
C LEU A 43 13.06 37.83 -20.02
N ALA A 44 13.90 38.80 -20.39
CA ALA A 44 14.14 39.99 -19.59
C ALA A 44 12.92 40.92 -19.54
N GLU A 45 12.21 41.08 -20.65
CA GLU A 45 10.96 41.86 -20.73
C GLU A 45 9.85 41.22 -19.89
N ASN A 46 9.65 39.90 -19.99
CA ASN A 46 8.69 39.18 -19.17
C ASN A 46 9.02 39.31 -17.67
N PHE A 47 10.28 39.11 -17.28
CA PHE A 47 10.68 39.23 -15.88
C PHE A 47 10.53 40.66 -15.34
N LEU A 48 10.85 41.68 -16.13
CA LEU A 48 10.64 43.08 -15.76
C LEU A 48 9.14 43.41 -15.67
N SER A 49 8.32 42.85 -16.55
CA SER A 49 6.85 42.97 -16.50
C SER A 49 6.30 42.41 -15.20
N ASP A 50 6.73 41.21 -14.78
CA ASP A 50 6.30 40.60 -13.52
C ASP A 50 6.61 41.49 -12.30
N LEU A 51 7.82 42.05 -12.24
CA LEU A 51 8.23 42.98 -11.18
C LEU A 51 7.38 44.26 -11.17
N ARG A 52 7.12 44.85 -12.35
CA ARG A 52 6.29 46.04 -12.49
C ARG A 52 4.84 45.77 -12.08
N GLN A 53 4.30 44.61 -12.43
CA GLN A 53 2.95 44.22 -12.04
C GLN A 53 2.82 44.01 -10.53
N ALA A 54 3.81 43.39 -9.90
CA ALA A 54 3.84 43.23 -8.45
C ALA A 54 3.84 44.59 -7.73
N ALA A 55 4.68 45.53 -8.15
CA ALA A 55 4.68 46.89 -7.61
C ALA A 55 3.34 47.62 -7.84
N ARG A 56 2.73 47.49 -9.04
CA ARG A 56 1.40 48.06 -9.34
C ARG A 56 0.28 47.51 -8.46
N ARG A 57 0.38 46.26 -8.02
CA ARG A 57 -0.58 45.63 -7.09
C ARG A 57 -0.39 46.07 -5.63
N GLY A 58 0.55 46.99 -5.35
CA GLY A 58 0.86 47.42 -3.98
C GLY A 58 1.54 46.32 -3.17
N GLU A 59 2.30 45.45 -3.81
CA GLU A 59 3.00 44.35 -3.15
C GLU A 59 4.32 44.82 -2.54
N ALA A 60 4.61 44.41 -1.30
CA ALA A 60 5.87 44.72 -0.64
C ALA A 60 7.04 43.91 -1.25
N PHE A 61 8.22 44.52 -1.34
CA PHE A 61 9.45 43.86 -1.81
C PHE A 61 10.39 43.59 -0.65
N ASP A 62 10.97 42.40 -0.59
CA ASP A 62 12.02 42.04 0.36
C ASP A 62 13.30 42.83 0.03
N VAL A 63 13.80 43.65 0.97
CA VAL A 63 14.96 44.53 0.76
C VAL A 63 16.27 43.75 0.58
N GLU A 64 16.37 42.55 1.16
CA GLU A 64 17.55 41.71 1.08
C GLU A 64 17.61 40.95 -0.25
N ARG A 65 16.50 40.32 -0.66
CA ARG A 65 16.38 39.52 -1.88
C ARG A 65 16.09 40.38 -3.11
N GLY A 66 15.50 41.55 -2.91
CA GLY A 66 15.06 42.45 -3.96
C GLY A 66 13.80 41.98 -4.69
N LEU A 67 13.09 40.96 -4.24
CA LEU A 67 11.95 40.42 -4.97
C LEU A 67 10.64 40.75 -4.25
N PRO A 68 9.52 40.91 -4.99
CA PRO A 68 8.19 40.95 -4.40
C PRO A 68 7.95 39.74 -3.50
N GLU A 69 7.20 39.91 -2.42
CA GLU A 69 6.88 38.82 -1.49
C GLU A 69 6.33 37.55 -2.18
N SER A 70 5.48 37.69 -3.19
CA SER A 70 4.92 36.61 -3.99
C SER A 70 6.01 35.83 -4.74
N LEU A 71 7.01 36.52 -5.29
CA LEU A 71 8.15 35.89 -5.97
C LEU A 71 9.14 35.29 -4.97
N VAL A 72 9.32 35.88 -3.79
CA VAL A 72 10.11 35.29 -2.70
C VAL A 72 9.45 34.00 -2.20
N LYS A 73 8.14 34.05 -1.92
CA LYS A 73 7.33 32.91 -1.50
C LYS A 73 7.33 31.81 -2.58
N ALA A 74 7.19 32.16 -3.85
CA ALA A 74 7.25 31.19 -4.95
C ALA A 74 8.64 30.53 -5.12
N LYS A 75 9.73 31.28 -4.89
CA LYS A 75 11.10 30.77 -5.03
C LYS A 75 11.56 29.91 -3.85
N THR A 76 10.94 30.08 -2.68
CA THR A 76 11.20 29.31 -1.46
C THR A 76 10.13 28.26 -1.19
N ALA A 77 9.07 28.21 -2.01
CA ALA A 77 7.99 27.25 -1.86
C ALA A 77 8.52 25.84 -2.05
N ARG A 78 8.35 25.03 -1.02
CA ARG A 78 8.60 23.59 -1.04
C ARG A 78 7.84 22.95 -2.21
N THR A 79 8.54 22.11 -2.96
CA THR A 79 7.92 21.32 -4.03
C THR A 79 7.21 20.09 -3.48
N TRP A 80 6.26 19.55 -4.24
CA TRP A 80 5.60 18.30 -3.89
C TRP A 80 6.61 17.16 -3.70
N LEU A 81 7.64 17.06 -4.55
CA LEU A 81 8.64 15.98 -4.46
C LEU A 81 9.40 16.02 -3.12
N GLU A 82 9.84 17.20 -2.70
CA GLU A 82 10.54 17.40 -1.42
C GLU A 82 9.62 17.10 -0.23
N PHE A 83 8.36 17.52 -0.32
CA PHE A 83 7.34 17.20 0.68
C PHE A 83 7.09 15.70 0.76
N ALA A 84 6.81 15.06 -0.38
CA ALA A 84 6.50 13.65 -0.48
C ALA A 84 7.64 12.78 0.04
N GLN A 85 8.90 13.11 -0.31
CA GLN A 85 10.07 12.41 0.21
C GLN A 85 10.13 12.49 1.73
N ALA A 86 10.04 13.70 2.31
CA ALA A 86 10.07 13.87 3.76
C ALA A 86 8.91 13.16 4.48
N TYR A 87 7.70 13.20 3.91
CA TYR A 87 6.54 12.49 4.46
C TYR A 87 6.78 10.97 4.51
N VAL A 88 7.25 10.38 3.40
CA VAL A 88 7.54 8.93 3.37
C VAL A 88 8.61 8.56 4.39
N LEU A 89 9.69 9.36 4.48
CA LEU A 89 10.78 9.12 5.42
C LEU A 89 10.32 9.25 6.88
N ALA A 90 9.49 10.25 7.20
CA ALA A 90 8.93 10.44 8.54
C ALA A 90 8.00 9.28 8.97
N LYS A 91 7.24 8.72 8.03
CA LYS A 91 6.36 7.55 8.29
C LYS A 91 7.12 6.22 8.30
N TRP A 92 8.31 6.15 7.72
CA TRP A 92 9.07 4.92 7.55
C TRP A 92 9.29 4.12 8.85
N PRO A 93 9.85 4.69 9.94
CA PRO A 93 10.13 3.93 11.16
C PRO A 93 8.87 3.43 11.87
N HIS A 94 7.74 4.11 11.67
CA HIS A 94 6.45 3.79 12.30
C HIS A 94 5.57 2.85 11.46
N SER A 95 5.98 2.56 10.22
CA SER A 95 5.21 1.77 9.27
C SER A 95 5.75 0.36 9.15
N ALA A 96 4.85 -0.62 9.04
CA ALA A 96 5.25 -1.99 8.71
C ALA A 96 5.69 -2.11 7.24
N ALA A 97 6.48 -3.13 6.91
CA ALA A 97 7.02 -3.33 5.55
C ALA A 97 5.97 -3.21 4.43
N LYS A 98 4.83 -3.89 4.57
CA LYS A 98 3.74 -3.81 3.58
C LYS A 98 3.08 -2.43 3.50
N SER A 99 3.06 -1.70 4.61
CA SER A 99 2.58 -0.31 4.66
C SER A 99 3.57 0.62 3.99
N ARG A 100 4.88 0.46 4.20
CA ARG A 100 5.93 1.20 3.50
C ARG A 100 5.82 0.99 1.99
N GLU A 101 5.72 -0.27 1.55
CA GLU A 101 5.51 -0.59 0.13
C GLU A 101 4.24 0.09 -0.43
N GLY A 102 3.13 0.02 0.31
CA GLY A 102 1.86 0.63 -0.11
C GLY A 102 1.89 2.16 -0.14
N ILE A 103 2.60 2.80 0.80
CA ILE A 103 2.82 4.25 0.84
C ILE A 103 3.70 4.64 -0.35
N THR A 104 4.85 4.00 -0.54
CA THR A 104 5.77 4.28 -1.66
C THR A 104 5.10 4.09 -3.03
N ASP A 105 4.31 3.03 -3.23
CA ASP A 105 3.50 2.85 -4.45
C ASP A 105 2.51 4.00 -4.67
N THR A 106 1.81 4.41 -3.61
CA THR A 106 0.83 5.49 -3.71
C THR A 106 1.51 6.83 -4.01
N MET A 107 2.54 7.18 -3.25
CA MET A 107 3.27 8.43 -3.41
C MET A 107 3.96 8.51 -4.77
N THR A 108 4.36 7.37 -5.36
CA THR A 108 4.83 7.32 -6.76
C THR A 108 3.74 7.75 -7.73
N GLY A 109 2.53 7.18 -7.62
CA GLY A 109 1.40 7.56 -8.47
C GLY A 109 1.01 9.03 -8.33
N VAL A 110 0.91 9.50 -7.09
CA VAL A 110 0.59 10.91 -6.80
C VAL A 110 1.67 11.84 -7.35
N THR A 111 2.95 11.52 -7.14
CA THR A 111 4.05 12.38 -7.59
C THR A 111 4.07 12.51 -9.10
N LEU A 112 3.84 11.43 -9.85
CA LEU A 112 3.77 11.47 -11.30
C LEU A 112 2.60 12.33 -11.82
N ALA A 113 1.49 12.40 -11.08
CA ALA A 113 0.37 13.27 -11.39
C ALA A 113 0.64 14.75 -11.04
N LEU A 114 1.66 15.03 -10.21
CA LEU A 114 2.05 16.36 -9.76
C LEU A 114 3.37 16.85 -10.37
N LEU A 115 3.63 16.43 -11.62
CA LEU A 115 4.73 16.94 -12.43
C LEU A 115 4.18 17.84 -13.53
N ARG A 116 4.89 18.95 -13.79
CA ARG A 116 4.69 19.76 -14.97
C ARG A 116 5.14 18.98 -16.20
N ASP A 117 4.42 19.17 -17.30
CA ASP A 117 4.91 18.71 -18.58
C ASP A 117 6.12 19.56 -18.99
N ARG A 118 7.25 18.90 -19.27
CA ARG A 118 8.52 19.55 -19.56
C ARG A 118 9.28 18.76 -20.62
N PRO A 119 10.01 19.44 -21.53
CA PRO A 119 10.88 18.79 -22.48
C PRO A 119 11.87 17.83 -21.82
N GLY A 120 12.25 16.78 -22.54
CA GLY A 120 13.20 15.78 -22.05
C GLY A 120 12.63 14.87 -20.95
N LYS A 121 11.30 14.69 -20.89
CA LYS A 121 10.64 13.77 -19.97
C LYS A 121 11.15 12.34 -20.17
N PRO A 122 11.78 11.72 -19.16
CA PRO A 122 12.16 10.31 -19.23
C PRO A 122 10.94 9.40 -19.32
N GLU A 123 11.15 8.16 -19.77
CA GLU A 123 10.10 7.16 -19.81
C GLU A 123 9.49 6.92 -18.43
N LEU A 124 8.16 6.69 -18.40
CA LEU A 124 7.42 6.51 -17.14
C LEU A 124 7.98 5.38 -16.27
N ARG A 125 8.48 4.29 -16.89
CA ARG A 125 9.09 3.17 -16.15
C ARG A 125 10.34 3.61 -15.38
N VAL A 126 11.16 4.48 -15.96
CA VAL A 126 12.38 5.02 -15.35
C VAL A 126 12.02 5.95 -14.20
N LEU A 127 11.07 6.87 -14.40
CA LEU A 127 10.59 7.76 -13.34
C LEU A 127 10.03 6.97 -12.14
N ARG A 128 9.25 5.92 -12.39
CA ARG A 128 8.73 5.03 -11.34
C ARG A 128 9.86 4.30 -10.61
N SER A 129 10.85 3.81 -11.35
CA SER A 129 12.02 3.12 -10.78
C SER A 129 12.80 4.04 -9.85
N VAL A 130 13.10 5.29 -10.28
CA VAL A 130 13.79 6.30 -9.45
C VAL A 130 12.97 6.64 -8.20
N LEU A 131 11.67 6.87 -8.35
CA LEU A 131 10.80 7.23 -7.22
C LEU A 131 10.76 6.11 -6.16
N ARG A 132 10.53 4.86 -6.58
CA ARG A 132 10.41 3.70 -5.66
C ARG A 132 11.74 3.17 -5.17
N GLY A 133 12.78 3.27 -5.98
CA GLY A 133 14.11 2.68 -5.77
C GLY A 133 15.12 3.64 -5.17
N HIS A 134 14.81 4.94 -5.10
CA HIS A 134 15.72 5.95 -4.57
C HIS A 134 14.99 7.01 -3.73
N VAL A 135 14.09 7.80 -4.34
CA VAL A 135 13.48 8.98 -3.69
C VAL A 135 12.72 8.62 -2.42
N PHE A 136 11.87 7.60 -2.48
CA PHE A 136 11.02 7.17 -1.37
C PHE A 136 11.65 6.09 -0.49
N LEU A 137 12.98 5.94 -0.53
CA LEU A 137 13.73 5.06 0.35
C LEU A 137 14.65 5.87 1.28
N PRO A 138 14.85 5.44 2.54
CA PRO A 138 15.88 5.97 3.42
C PRO A 138 17.28 5.80 2.82
N ASP A 139 18.19 6.72 3.11
CA ASP A 139 19.54 6.79 2.51
C ASP A 139 20.29 5.45 2.60
N GLY A 140 20.31 4.82 3.77
CA GLY A 140 20.96 3.52 4.00
C GLY A 140 20.34 2.32 3.27
N ARG A 141 19.24 2.52 2.52
CA ARG A 141 18.56 1.48 1.73
C ARG A 141 18.59 1.76 0.22
N ARG A 142 19.25 2.84 -0.21
CA ARG A 142 19.39 3.21 -1.62
C ARG A 142 20.53 2.41 -2.25
N GLY A 143 20.32 1.94 -3.48
CA GLY A 143 21.41 1.46 -4.32
C GLY A 143 22.18 2.62 -4.96
N SER A 144 23.27 2.29 -5.67
CA SER A 144 23.94 3.26 -6.54
C SER A 144 22.96 3.80 -7.58
N LEU A 145 23.06 5.10 -7.87
CA LEU A 145 22.25 5.75 -8.87
C LEU A 145 23.01 5.71 -10.20
N ASP A 146 22.52 4.93 -11.16
CA ASP A 146 23.10 4.93 -12.51
C ASP A 146 22.84 6.27 -13.23
N PRO A 147 23.59 6.55 -14.33
CA PRO A 147 23.47 7.83 -15.03
C PRO A 147 22.05 8.15 -15.54
N GLU A 148 21.29 7.14 -15.98
CA GLU A 148 19.92 7.31 -16.46
C GLU A 148 18.99 7.73 -15.31
N HIS A 149 19.08 7.05 -14.17
CA HIS A 149 18.35 7.38 -12.96
C HIS A 149 18.76 8.76 -12.39
N ALA A 150 20.02 9.17 -12.54
CA ALA A 150 20.49 10.50 -12.16
C ALA A 150 19.90 11.62 -13.03
N VAL A 151 19.80 11.41 -14.34
CA VAL A 151 19.11 12.34 -15.26
C VAL A 151 17.64 12.44 -14.90
N ALA A 152 16.98 11.29 -14.68
CA ALA A 152 15.59 11.25 -14.32
C ALA A 152 15.29 11.92 -12.97
N LEU A 153 16.16 11.76 -11.98
CA LEU A 153 16.04 12.46 -10.69
C LEU A 153 16.13 13.98 -10.86
N ARG A 154 17.12 14.48 -11.63
CA ARG A 154 17.21 15.92 -11.92
C ARG A 154 15.96 16.45 -12.63
N TRP A 155 15.45 15.68 -13.59
CA TRP A 155 14.22 16.05 -14.28
C TRP A 155 13.02 16.10 -13.33
N LEU A 156 12.84 15.08 -12.47
CA LEU A 156 11.81 15.03 -11.42
C LEU A 156 11.85 16.26 -10.50
N THR A 157 13.03 16.60 -9.98
CA THR A 157 13.21 17.78 -9.11
C THR A 157 12.80 19.05 -9.83
N SER A 158 13.17 19.19 -11.11
CA SER A 158 12.81 20.36 -11.88
C SER A 158 11.31 20.43 -12.21
N ALA A 159 10.69 19.30 -12.49
CA ALA A 159 9.32 19.21 -12.99
C ALA A 159 8.26 19.20 -11.87
N SER A 160 8.65 18.95 -10.62
CA SER A 160 7.71 18.87 -9.51
C SER A 160 6.95 20.18 -9.28
N LEU A 161 5.62 20.06 -9.07
CA LEU A 161 4.78 21.21 -8.76
C LEU A 161 5.08 21.78 -7.37
N PRO A 162 5.07 23.11 -7.19
CA PRO A 162 5.02 23.74 -5.87
C PRO A 162 3.81 23.29 -5.06
N MET A 163 3.96 23.16 -3.74
CA MET A 163 2.85 22.76 -2.84
C MET A 163 1.63 23.68 -2.95
N VAL A 164 1.83 24.97 -3.25
CA VAL A 164 0.72 25.94 -3.39
C VAL A 164 -0.26 25.58 -4.52
N GLU A 165 0.17 24.88 -5.56
CA GLU A 165 -0.68 24.46 -6.69
C GLU A 165 -1.74 23.42 -6.28
N LEU A 166 -1.55 22.74 -5.15
CA LEU A 166 -2.54 21.81 -4.58
C LEU A 166 -3.76 22.51 -3.99
N LYS A 167 -3.74 23.84 -3.83
CA LYS A 167 -4.93 24.62 -3.46
C LYS A 167 -5.99 24.62 -4.55
N GLU A 168 -5.57 24.38 -5.79
CA GLU A 168 -6.45 24.31 -6.97
C GLU A 168 -7.17 22.95 -7.04
N ALA A 169 -8.50 22.99 -7.05
CA ALA A 169 -9.32 21.77 -7.08
C ALA A 169 -9.04 20.90 -8.32
N LYS A 170 -8.69 21.52 -9.47
CA LYS A 170 -8.29 20.81 -10.70
C LYS A 170 -7.05 19.93 -10.49
N THR A 171 -6.06 20.41 -9.73
CA THR A 171 -4.80 19.71 -9.48
C THR A 171 -5.06 18.47 -8.63
N VAL A 172 -5.85 18.63 -7.56
CA VAL A 172 -6.22 17.52 -6.67
C VAL A 172 -7.11 16.50 -7.38
N ARG A 173 -8.05 16.96 -8.23
CA ARG A 173 -8.88 16.07 -9.05
C ARG A 173 -8.05 15.24 -10.02
N ALA A 174 -7.06 15.84 -10.71
CA ALA A 174 -6.15 15.10 -11.60
C ALA A 174 -5.38 14.00 -10.86
N VAL A 175 -4.97 14.23 -9.61
CA VAL A 175 -4.37 13.18 -8.76
C VAL A 175 -5.37 12.06 -8.50
N LEU A 176 -6.61 12.37 -8.11
CA LEU A 176 -7.63 11.34 -7.88
C LEU A 176 -7.93 10.52 -9.13
N GLU A 177 -8.00 11.15 -10.30
CA GLU A 177 -8.15 10.48 -11.59
C GLU A 177 -6.98 9.51 -11.84
N ALA A 178 -5.74 9.97 -11.64
CA ALA A 178 -4.55 9.12 -11.78
C ALA A 178 -4.53 7.94 -10.79
N LEU A 179 -5.09 8.10 -9.59
CA LEU A 179 -5.21 7.02 -8.61
C LEU A 179 -6.36 6.05 -8.93
N SER A 180 -7.33 6.46 -9.75
CA SER A 180 -8.50 5.68 -10.13
C SER A 180 -8.26 4.70 -11.29
N VAL A 181 -7.07 4.74 -11.90
CA VAL A 181 -6.66 3.89 -13.03
C VAL A 181 -5.48 2.98 -12.67
N THR A 182 -5.41 1.81 -13.32
CA THR A 182 -4.26 0.90 -13.26
C THR A 182 -3.15 1.38 -14.18
N LEU A 183 -1.98 0.73 -14.13
CA LEU A 183 -0.88 1.02 -15.05
C LEU A 183 -1.26 0.75 -16.51
N ASP A 184 -2.17 -0.20 -16.73
CA ASP A 184 -2.69 -0.58 -18.04
C ASP A 184 -3.85 0.31 -18.51
N GLY A 185 -4.16 1.39 -17.78
CA GLY A 185 -5.21 2.36 -18.13
C GLY A 185 -6.64 1.93 -17.79
N THR A 186 -6.85 0.72 -17.26
CA THR A 186 -8.18 0.25 -16.83
C THR A 186 -8.59 0.83 -15.46
N ARG A 187 -9.87 0.77 -15.10
CA ARG A 187 -10.34 1.22 -13.79
C ARG A 187 -9.70 0.41 -12.65
N ALA A 188 -9.11 1.08 -11.69
CA ALA A 188 -8.58 0.46 -10.47
C ALA A 188 -9.73 -0.08 -9.59
N ALA A 189 -9.48 -1.21 -8.92
CA ALA A 189 -10.41 -1.74 -7.93
C ALA A 189 -10.72 -0.69 -6.85
N ASP A 190 -11.97 -0.59 -6.43
CA ASP A 190 -12.43 0.44 -5.49
C ASP A 190 -11.68 0.38 -4.14
N SER A 191 -11.29 -0.82 -3.68
CA SER A 191 -10.47 -1.01 -2.48
C SER A 191 -9.05 -0.45 -2.65
N THR A 192 -8.46 -0.61 -3.83
CA THR A 192 -7.16 -0.03 -4.19
C THR A 192 -7.25 1.49 -4.25
N PHE A 193 -8.27 2.04 -4.92
CA PHE A 193 -8.48 3.49 -4.98
C PHE A 193 -8.65 4.09 -3.58
N ARG A 194 -9.52 3.51 -2.73
CA ARG A 194 -9.74 3.95 -1.34
C ARG A 194 -8.45 3.95 -0.53
N ARG A 195 -7.64 2.89 -0.61
CA ARG A 195 -6.34 2.80 0.06
C ARG A 195 -5.39 3.90 -0.40
N LYS A 196 -5.25 4.10 -1.72
CA LYS A 196 -4.37 5.14 -2.27
C LYS A 196 -4.86 6.55 -1.90
N ARG A 197 -6.17 6.80 -1.99
CA ARG A 197 -6.78 8.07 -1.56
C ARG A 197 -6.53 8.34 -0.08
N ALA A 198 -6.64 7.34 0.80
CA ALA A 198 -6.37 7.50 2.23
C ALA A 198 -4.92 7.88 2.52
N VAL A 199 -3.95 7.26 1.83
CA VAL A 199 -2.53 7.65 1.96
C VAL A 199 -2.30 9.09 1.49
N PHE A 200 -2.91 9.49 0.36
CA PHE A 200 -2.81 10.86 -0.13
C PHE A 200 -3.46 11.87 0.82
N HIS A 201 -4.61 11.52 1.41
CA HIS A 201 -5.29 12.32 2.43
C HIS A 201 -4.41 12.58 3.64
N HIS A 202 -3.84 11.53 4.24
CA HIS A 202 -2.93 11.68 5.39
C HIS A 202 -1.66 12.46 5.04
N ALA A 203 -1.18 12.37 3.79
CA ALA A 203 -0.08 13.20 3.34
C ALA A 203 -0.48 14.68 3.32
N LEU A 204 -1.67 15.03 2.83
CA LEU A 204 -2.14 16.41 2.82
C LEU A 204 -2.45 16.93 4.23
N GLU A 205 -2.99 16.11 5.14
CA GLU A 205 -3.14 16.48 6.55
C GLU A 205 -1.79 16.76 7.20
N TYR A 206 -0.77 15.95 6.92
CA TYR A 206 0.58 16.20 7.40
C TYR A 206 1.17 17.49 6.82
N ALA A 207 0.86 17.83 5.56
CA ALA A 207 1.24 19.13 5.00
C ALA A 207 0.55 20.30 5.73
N VAL A 208 -0.68 20.11 6.19
CA VAL A 208 -1.39 21.11 7.01
C VAL A 208 -0.74 21.24 8.39
N GLU A 209 -0.40 20.11 9.03
CA GLU A 209 0.30 20.08 10.32
C GLU A 209 1.66 20.82 10.26
N LEU A 210 2.39 20.68 9.15
CA LEU A 210 3.65 21.38 8.92
C LEU A 210 3.48 22.85 8.47
N GLY A 211 2.26 23.32 8.24
CA GLY A 211 1.98 24.67 7.73
C GLY A 211 2.25 24.88 6.25
N ASP A 212 2.58 23.84 5.49
CA ASP A 212 2.75 23.89 4.02
C ASP A 212 1.40 24.17 3.32
N LEU A 213 0.29 23.75 3.94
CA LEU A 213 -1.09 24.00 3.49
C LEU A 213 -1.94 24.54 4.64
N SER A 214 -2.95 25.36 4.33
CA SER A 214 -3.86 25.91 5.34
C SER A 214 -5.04 24.99 5.70
N ALA A 215 -5.38 24.07 4.80
CA ALA A 215 -6.45 23.09 4.97
C ALA A 215 -6.23 21.95 3.96
N ASN A 216 -6.86 20.79 4.19
CA ASN A 216 -6.75 19.66 3.28
C ASN A 216 -7.56 19.93 2.00
N PRO A 217 -6.92 20.05 0.82
CA PRO A 217 -7.63 20.41 -0.40
C PRO A 217 -8.52 19.28 -0.94
N LEU A 218 -8.38 18.04 -0.45
CA LEU A 218 -9.29 16.94 -0.82
C LEU A 218 -10.72 17.18 -0.34
N ASP A 219 -10.92 17.95 0.73
CA ASP A 219 -12.26 18.22 1.28
C ASP A 219 -13.10 19.10 0.34
N ARG A 220 -12.44 19.80 -0.59
CA ARG A 220 -13.07 20.64 -1.61
C ARG A 220 -13.47 19.87 -2.87
N VAL A 221 -13.04 18.60 -3.01
CA VAL A 221 -13.32 17.79 -4.20
C VAL A 221 -14.46 16.83 -3.93
N ASN A 222 -15.61 17.06 -4.59
CA ASN A 222 -16.73 16.13 -4.55
C ASN A 222 -16.43 14.90 -5.43
N TRP A 223 -15.85 13.86 -4.82
CA TRP A 223 -15.63 12.55 -5.43
C TRP A 223 -16.00 11.45 -4.43
N LYS A 224 -17.12 10.77 -4.67
CA LYS A 224 -17.62 9.69 -3.81
C LYS A 224 -17.16 8.32 -4.34
N PRO A 225 -16.19 7.63 -3.70
CA PRO A 225 -15.85 6.27 -4.11
C PRO A 225 -17.05 5.34 -3.88
N ALA A 226 -17.28 4.41 -4.81
CA ALA A 226 -18.32 3.40 -4.66
C ALA A 226 -18.18 2.64 -3.33
N LYS A 227 -19.31 2.31 -2.70
CA LYS A 227 -19.34 1.50 -1.48
C LYS A 227 -18.89 0.08 -1.84
N VAL A 228 -17.74 -0.33 -1.31
CA VAL A 228 -17.32 -1.72 -1.36
C VAL A 228 -17.99 -2.44 -0.20
N SER A 229 -18.85 -3.42 -0.46
CA SER A 229 -19.32 -4.32 0.58
C SER A 229 -18.12 -5.12 1.07
N GLY A 230 -17.80 -5.02 2.36
CA GLY A 230 -16.76 -5.87 2.99
C GLY A 230 -17.21 -7.32 3.17
N GLU A 231 -18.41 -7.65 2.71
CA GLU A 231 -19.05 -8.95 2.84
C GLU A 231 -18.43 -10.00 1.92
N VAL A 232 -18.39 -11.23 2.42
CA VAL A 232 -17.99 -12.41 1.64
C VAL A 232 -19.09 -12.75 0.65
N ASP A 233 -18.71 -12.96 -0.61
CA ASP A 233 -19.58 -13.58 -1.61
C ASP A 233 -19.67 -15.07 -1.32
N ARG A 234 -20.87 -15.57 -0.99
CA ARG A 234 -21.11 -16.99 -0.65
C ARG A 234 -20.62 -17.95 -1.73
N ARG A 235 -20.59 -17.53 -3.00
CA ARG A 235 -20.19 -18.37 -4.14
C ARG A 235 -18.71 -18.78 -4.10
N VAL A 236 -17.88 -18.12 -3.28
CA VAL A 236 -16.46 -18.48 -3.14
C VAL A 236 -16.24 -19.61 -2.14
N VAL A 237 -17.22 -19.90 -1.28
CA VAL A 237 -17.09 -20.82 -0.14
C VAL A 237 -17.35 -22.26 -0.58
N VAL A 238 -16.37 -23.12 -0.32
CA VAL A 238 -16.48 -24.59 -0.53
C VAL A 238 -17.09 -25.27 0.68
N ASN A 239 -17.80 -26.38 0.42
CA ASN A 239 -18.26 -27.27 1.49
C ASN A 239 -17.14 -28.25 1.93
N PRO A 240 -17.33 -29.03 3.03
CA PRO A 240 -16.32 -29.95 3.52
C PRO A 240 -15.88 -31.05 2.53
N ALA A 241 -16.77 -31.54 1.66
CA ALA A 241 -16.40 -32.53 0.67
C ALA A 241 -15.49 -31.90 -0.40
N GLN A 242 -15.88 -30.75 -0.96
CA GLN A 242 -15.10 -30.00 -1.94
C GLN A 242 -13.74 -29.57 -1.40
N ALA A 243 -13.67 -29.17 -0.13
CA ALA A 243 -12.41 -28.82 0.50
C ALA A 243 -11.44 -30.01 0.57
N ARG A 244 -11.93 -31.20 0.91
CA ARG A 244 -11.12 -32.43 0.91
C ARG A 244 -10.65 -32.80 -0.50
N GLU A 245 -11.53 -32.76 -1.49
CA GLU A 245 -11.17 -32.99 -2.90
C GLU A 245 -10.06 -32.03 -3.37
N LEU A 246 -10.18 -30.74 -3.03
CA LEU A 246 -9.14 -29.76 -3.33
C LEU A 246 -7.81 -30.07 -2.63
N LEU A 247 -7.83 -30.49 -1.36
CA LEU A 247 -6.62 -30.84 -0.62
C LEU A 247 -5.95 -32.10 -1.18
N VAL A 248 -6.74 -33.09 -1.59
CA VAL A 248 -6.24 -34.27 -2.30
C VAL A 248 -5.64 -33.85 -3.64
N ALA A 249 -6.35 -33.08 -4.46
CA ALA A 249 -5.83 -32.62 -5.75
C ALA A 249 -4.51 -31.85 -5.62
N VAL A 250 -4.35 -31.04 -4.57
CA VAL A 250 -3.10 -30.32 -4.29
C VAL A 250 -1.91 -31.29 -4.19
N THR A 251 -2.06 -32.49 -3.63
CA THR A 251 -0.92 -33.42 -3.46
C THR A 251 -0.35 -33.90 -4.79
N TYR A 252 -1.13 -33.86 -5.88
CA TYR A 252 -0.71 -34.26 -7.22
C TYR A 252 -0.05 -33.14 -8.04
N ILE A 253 -0.01 -31.91 -7.53
CA ILE A 253 0.50 -30.76 -8.29
C ILE A 253 2.03 -30.65 -8.21
N GLY A 254 2.68 -30.87 -9.35
CA GLY A 254 4.13 -30.87 -9.48
C GLY A 254 4.81 -32.03 -8.72
N ARG A 255 6.14 -32.12 -8.84
CA ARG A 255 6.89 -33.28 -8.28
C ARG A 255 6.83 -33.41 -6.76
N SER A 256 6.87 -32.30 -6.05
CA SER A 256 6.87 -32.27 -4.57
C SER A 256 6.21 -31.03 -3.96
N ARG A 257 6.01 -29.99 -4.77
CA ARG A 257 5.55 -28.69 -4.30
C ARG A 257 4.10 -28.74 -3.79
N GLY A 258 3.24 -29.46 -4.49
CA GLY A 258 1.84 -29.68 -4.11
C GLY A 258 1.74 -30.37 -2.75
N ALA A 259 2.36 -31.54 -2.61
CA ALA A 259 2.43 -32.28 -1.35
C ALA A 259 2.92 -31.41 -0.17
N MET A 260 4.02 -30.66 -0.35
CA MET A 260 4.54 -29.75 0.69
C MET A 260 3.60 -28.58 1.06
N LEU A 261 2.64 -28.23 0.20
CA LEU A 261 1.66 -27.16 0.42
C LEU A 261 0.29 -27.67 0.90
N ALA A 262 0.02 -28.98 0.81
CA ALA A 262 -1.26 -29.56 1.18
C ALA A 262 -1.60 -29.27 2.66
N GLY A 263 -0.64 -29.50 3.57
CA GLY A 263 -0.80 -29.15 4.98
C GLY A 263 -1.02 -27.65 5.21
N MET A 264 -0.42 -26.78 4.40
CA MET A 264 -0.60 -25.33 4.50
C MET A 264 -2.04 -24.92 4.15
N PHE A 265 -2.61 -25.48 3.08
CA PHE A 265 -4.01 -25.24 2.72
C PHE A 265 -4.97 -25.89 3.71
N ALA A 266 -4.65 -27.08 4.23
CA ALA A 266 -5.44 -27.74 5.28
C ALA A 266 -5.53 -26.85 6.52
N CYS A 267 -4.42 -26.26 6.95
CA CYS A 267 -4.36 -25.24 7.99
C CYS A 267 -5.29 -24.04 7.73
N MET A 268 -5.38 -23.59 6.48
CA MET A 268 -6.27 -22.48 6.12
C MET A 268 -7.76 -22.86 6.18
N TYR A 269 -8.10 -24.12 5.86
CA TYR A 269 -9.48 -24.60 5.86
C TYR A 269 -9.96 -25.09 7.23
N PHE A 270 -9.19 -25.93 7.92
CA PHE A 270 -9.62 -26.52 9.20
C PHE A 270 -9.36 -25.63 10.40
N ALA A 271 -8.35 -24.75 10.35
CA ALA A 271 -8.00 -23.82 11.43
C ALA A 271 -8.26 -22.35 11.06
N GLY A 272 -8.80 -22.08 9.86
CA GLY A 272 -9.10 -20.74 9.40
C GLY A 272 -7.87 -19.84 9.31
N LEU A 273 -6.65 -20.36 9.18
CA LEU A 273 -5.43 -19.56 9.20
C LEU A 273 -5.33 -18.59 8.02
N ARG A 274 -4.74 -17.42 8.23
CA ARG A 274 -4.32 -16.57 7.09
C ARG A 274 -3.11 -17.24 6.38
N PRO A 275 -2.89 -17.01 5.08
CA PRO A 275 -1.72 -17.57 4.38
C PRO A 275 -0.38 -17.25 5.09
N ALA A 276 -0.22 -16.03 5.59
CA ALA A 276 0.99 -15.62 6.31
C ALA A 276 1.11 -16.19 7.73
N GLU A 277 -0.01 -16.61 8.34
CA GLU A 277 -0.02 -17.34 9.63
C GLU A 277 0.38 -18.80 9.36
N ALA A 278 -0.25 -19.46 8.37
CA ALA A 278 0.09 -20.82 7.98
C ALA A 278 1.55 -20.95 7.55
N ALA A 279 2.06 -20.05 6.70
CA ALA A 279 3.46 -20.05 6.26
C ALA A 279 4.47 -19.81 7.41
N GLY A 280 4.03 -19.23 8.53
CA GLY A 280 4.86 -18.98 9.71
C GLY A 280 4.76 -20.07 10.78
N LEU A 281 3.85 -21.03 10.65
CA LEU A 281 3.55 -22.03 11.67
C LEU A 281 4.76 -22.94 11.94
N ARG A 282 5.13 -23.07 13.22
CA ARG A 282 6.24 -23.91 13.66
C ARG A 282 5.73 -25.12 14.44
N GLU A 283 6.55 -26.16 14.47
CA GLU A 283 6.24 -27.38 15.21
C GLU A 283 6.01 -27.13 16.71
N LYS A 284 6.84 -26.28 17.33
CA LYS A 284 6.68 -25.89 18.75
C LYS A 284 5.34 -25.17 19.06
N ASP A 285 4.69 -24.64 18.03
CA ASP A 285 3.42 -23.91 18.14
C ASP A 285 2.21 -24.86 18.00
N CYS A 286 2.45 -26.17 17.86
CA CYS A 286 1.44 -27.17 17.57
C CYS A 286 1.38 -28.24 18.68
N HIS A 287 0.21 -28.37 19.32
CA HIS A 287 -0.13 -29.54 20.12
C HIS A 287 -0.89 -30.56 19.26
N LEU A 288 -0.21 -31.66 18.89
CA LEU A 288 -0.70 -32.66 17.94
C LEU A 288 -0.84 -34.05 18.61
N PRO A 289 -1.89 -34.29 19.41
CA PRO A 289 -2.07 -35.57 20.10
C PRO A 289 -2.26 -36.73 19.12
N ALA A 290 -2.04 -37.97 19.58
CA ALA A 290 -2.23 -39.15 18.74
C ALA A 290 -3.70 -39.36 18.34
N THR A 291 -4.63 -38.98 19.22
CA THR A 291 -6.08 -39.03 19.00
C THR A 291 -6.74 -37.77 19.55
N GLY A 292 -7.88 -37.39 18.98
CA GLY A 292 -8.67 -36.25 19.46
C GLY A 292 -8.24 -34.89 18.88
N TRP A 293 -8.70 -33.83 19.54
CA TRP A 293 -8.47 -32.45 19.11
C TRP A 293 -7.08 -31.96 19.49
N GLY A 294 -6.46 -31.20 18.59
CA GLY A 294 -5.20 -30.52 18.85
C GLY A 294 -5.39 -29.03 19.11
N LEU A 295 -4.26 -28.33 19.26
CA LEU A 295 -4.22 -26.89 19.46
C LEU A 295 -3.11 -26.26 18.62
N LEU A 296 -3.40 -25.14 17.96
CA LEU A 296 -2.38 -24.27 17.37
C LEU A 296 -2.29 -22.98 18.17
N THR A 297 -1.09 -22.62 18.60
CA THR A 297 -0.81 -21.40 19.35
C THR A 297 -0.11 -20.39 18.45
N LEU A 298 -0.84 -19.39 17.97
CA LEU A 298 -0.33 -18.49 16.94
C LEU A 298 0.32 -17.26 17.56
N GLU A 299 1.64 -17.17 17.50
CA GLU A 299 2.41 -16.05 18.03
C GLU A 299 2.84 -15.05 16.94
N GLU A 300 3.18 -15.56 15.75
CA GLU A 300 3.86 -14.82 14.69
C GLU A 300 3.17 -14.97 13.32
N THR A 301 3.35 -13.95 12.47
CA THR A 301 2.91 -13.88 11.07
C THR A 301 4.09 -13.45 10.21
N ARG A 302 4.20 -14.01 9.01
CA ARG A 302 5.28 -13.67 8.07
C ARG A 302 4.77 -13.07 6.76
N PRO A 303 4.26 -11.82 6.76
CA PRO A 303 3.76 -11.20 5.54
C PRO A 303 4.88 -11.03 4.50
N GLU A 304 4.56 -11.34 3.25
CA GLU A 304 5.45 -11.07 2.12
C GLU A 304 5.52 -9.55 1.85
N SER A 305 6.74 -9.02 1.76
CA SER A 305 7.04 -7.63 1.40
C SER A 305 8.37 -7.61 0.65
N GLY A 306 8.54 -6.71 -0.33
CA GLY A 306 9.82 -6.60 -1.01
C GLY A 306 10.97 -6.37 -0.02
N ARG A 307 12.12 -7.03 -0.21
CA ARG A 307 13.30 -6.97 0.70
C ARG A 307 13.71 -5.55 1.11
N ARG A 308 13.54 -4.59 0.20
CA ARG A 308 13.87 -3.17 0.43
C ARG A 308 12.96 -2.48 1.45
N PHE A 309 11.78 -3.03 1.72
CA PHE A 309 10.77 -2.49 2.63
C PHE A 309 10.74 -3.20 4.00
N SER A 310 11.32 -4.40 4.14
CA SER A 310 11.37 -5.15 5.40
C SER A 310 12.47 -4.68 6.34
N ASP A 311 12.24 -4.78 7.65
CA ASP A 311 13.26 -4.43 8.64
C ASP A 311 14.43 -5.42 8.62
N SER A 312 14.14 -6.70 8.35
CA SER A 312 15.11 -7.80 8.27
C SER A 312 15.85 -7.92 6.94
N GLY A 313 15.48 -7.18 5.90
CA GLY A 313 16.04 -7.33 4.55
C GLY A 313 15.62 -8.62 3.82
N SER A 314 14.74 -9.44 4.41
CA SER A 314 14.16 -10.65 3.79
C SER A 314 12.83 -10.35 3.10
N THR A 315 12.44 -11.17 2.12
CA THR A 315 11.16 -11.02 1.38
C THR A 315 9.93 -11.31 2.27
N HIS A 316 10.15 -11.94 3.42
CA HIS A 316 9.14 -12.16 4.45
C HIS A 316 9.62 -11.49 5.73
N ASP A 317 8.82 -10.59 6.28
CA ASP A 317 9.10 -9.91 7.55
C ASP A 317 8.53 -10.74 8.71
N VAL A 318 9.20 -10.82 9.86
CA VAL A 318 8.70 -11.56 11.03
C VAL A 318 7.94 -10.59 11.93
N ARG A 319 6.64 -10.83 12.16
CA ARG A 319 5.81 -9.92 12.97
C ARG A 319 4.77 -10.64 13.80
N GLY A 320 4.46 -10.15 15.00
CA GLY A 320 3.22 -10.52 15.71
C GLY A 320 1.93 -10.24 14.91
N LEU A 321 0.85 -10.90 15.30
CA LEU A 321 -0.48 -10.82 14.65
C LEU A 321 -0.98 -9.38 14.41
N LYS A 322 -1.63 -9.14 13.26
CA LYS A 322 -2.16 -7.81 12.88
C LYS A 322 -3.12 -7.23 13.94
N GLN A 323 -3.01 -5.92 14.20
CA GLN A 323 -3.91 -5.07 15.01
C GLN A 323 -3.98 -5.29 16.53
N ARG A 324 -3.01 -5.97 17.15
CA ARG A 324 -2.96 -6.08 18.63
C ARG A 324 -1.59 -5.69 19.20
N ARG A 325 -1.53 -5.46 20.52
CA ARG A 325 -0.27 -5.24 21.28
C ARG A 325 0.73 -6.34 20.87
N ARG A 326 2.03 -6.00 20.84
CA ARG A 326 3.16 -6.70 20.17
C ARG A 326 3.41 -8.19 20.52
N LYS A 327 2.49 -8.89 21.21
CA LYS A 327 2.56 -10.30 21.65
C LYS A 327 1.17 -10.95 21.86
N ALA A 328 0.15 -10.62 21.06
CA ALA A 328 -1.15 -11.26 21.22
C ALA A 328 -1.11 -12.69 20.65
N ILE A 329 -0.92 -13.67 21.52
CA ILE A 329 -1.06 -15.11 21.23
C ILE A 329 -2.55 -15.42 21.07
N ARG A 330 -2.93 -16.27 20.11
CA ARG A 330 -4.29 -16.82 20.03
C ARG A 330 -4.22 -18.33 19.84
N ASP A 331 -5.04 -19.01 20.62
CA ASP A 331 -5.18 -20.46 20.53
C ASP A 331 -6.31 -20.83 19.57
N VAL A 332 -6.04 -21.81 18.72
CA VAL A 332 -7.00 -22.32 17.73
C VAL A 332 -7.13 -23.82 17.91
N PRO A 333 -8.24 -24.30 18.50
CA PRO A 333 -8.51 -25.72 18.57
C PRO A 333 -8.66 -26.28 17.15
N ILE A 334 -7.94 -27.36 16.86
CA ILE A 334 -7.93 -27.99 15.54
C ILE A 334 -8.55 -29.39 15.56
N PRO A 335 -9.36 -29.74 14.56
CA PRO A 335 -10.04 -31.03 14.53
C PRO A 335 -9.03 -32.19 14.35
N PRO A 336 -9.38 -33.42 14.77
CA PRO A 336 -8.52 -34.60 14.64
C PRO A 336 -8.00 -34.83 13.22
N GLU A 337 -8.80 -34.48 12.21
CA GLU A 337 -8.41 -34.58 10.80
C GLU A 337 -7.19 -33.70 10.46
N LEU A 338 -7.17 -32.44 10.93
CA LEU A 338 -6.02 -31.56 10.74
C LEU A 338 -4.80 -32.02 11.55
N VAL A 339 -5.03 -32.55 12.76
CA VAL A 339 -3.94 -33.12 13.59
C VAL A 339 -3.23 -34.22 12.82
N ARG A 340 -3.98 -35.17 12.23
CA ARG A 340 -3.42 -36.24 11.41
C ARG A 340 -2.64 -35.70 10.21
N ILE A 341 -3.21 -34.77 9.45
CA ILE A 341 -2.54 -34.15 8.28
C ILE A 341 -1.22 -33.51 8.68
N LEU A 342 -1.17 -32.80 9.82
CA LEU A 342 0.06 -32.15 10.27
C LEU A 342 1.11 -33.13 10.78
N ARG A 343 0.70 -34.22 11.45
CA ARG A 343 1.61 -35.29 11.87
C ARG A 343 2.23 -35.99 10.65
N GLU A 344 1.41 -36.37 9.68
CA GLU A 344 1.85 -36.97 8.42
C GLU A 344 2.78 -36.03 7.65
N HIS A 345 2.46 -34.72 7.61
CA HIS A 345 3.33 -33.72 6.99
C HIS A 345 4.70 -33.63 7.66
N VAL A 346 4.76 -33.60 9.00
CA VAL A 346 6.03 -33.55 9.74
C VAL A 346 6.82 -34.84 9.55
N GLU A 347 6.17 -36.00 9.52
CA GLU A 347 6.84 -37.28 9.28
C GLU A 347 7.44 -37.35 7.86
N LEU A 348 6.66 -36.99 6.84
CA LEU A 348 7.08 -37.10 5.43
C LEU A 348 8.07 -36.02 5.01
N HIS A 349 7.91 -34.82 5.54
CA HIS A 349 8.67 -33.67 5.10
C HIS A 349 9.62 -33.14 6.15
N GLY A 350 9.48 -33.45 7.43
CA GLY A 350 10.24 -32.79 8.50
C GLY A 350 9.96 -31.28 8.56
N THR A 351 10.81 -30.55 9.31
CA THR A 351 10.68 -29.11 9.50
C THR A 351 11.85 -28.34 8.90
N ALA A 352 11.69 -27.01 8.79
CA ALA A 352 12.80 -26.12 8.43
C ALA A 352 13.78 -26.00 9.61
N ALA A 353 14.99 -25.49 9.35
CA ALA A 353 15.98 -25.26 10.40
C ALA A 353 15.49 -24.33 11.53
N ASP A 354 14.52 -23.45 11.26
CA ASP A 354 13.89 -22.58 12.27
C ASP A 354 12.55 -23.14 12.81
N GLY A 355 12.27 -24.42 12.57
CA GLY A 355 11.11 -25.16 13.10
C GLY A 355 9.82 -25.00 12.29
N ARG A 356 9.83 -24.25 11.17
CA ARG A 356 8.62 -24.07 10.34
C ARG A 356 8.17 -25.39 9.69
N LEU A 357 6.87 -25.63 9.68
CA LEU A 357 6.28 -26.81 9.04
C LEU A 357 6.39 -26.75 7.51
N PHE A 358 6.03 -25.61 6.92
CA PHE A 358 5.96 -25.46 5.46
C PHE A 358 7.19 -24.73 4.92
N ARG A 359 7.90 -25.39 4.01
CA ARG A 359 9.13 -24.87 3.41
C ARG A 359 9.32 -25.36 1.98
N THR A 360 10.09 -24.60 1.21
CA THR A 360 10.59 -25.05 -0.09
C THR A 360 11.62 -26.18 0.09
N ALA A 361 11.95 -26.90 -0.98
CA ALA A 361 13.02 -27.90 -0.95
C ALA A 361 14.37 -27.34 -0.46
N THR A 362 14.61 -26.04 -0.65
CA THR A 362 15.79 -25.32 -0.15
C THR A 362 15.66 -24.77 1.28
N GLY A 363 14.58 -25.10 1.99
CA GLY A 363 14.29 -24.63 3.35
C GLY A 363 13.72 -23.20 3.44
N GLY A 364 13.44 -22.55 2.31
CA GLY A 364 12.87 -21.21 2.24
C GLY A 364 11.35 -21.15 2.44
N VAL A 365 10.79 -19.94 2.40
CA VAL A 365 9.33 -19.71 2.46
C VAL A 365 8.74 -19.75 1.06
N PHE A 366 7.51 -20.27 0.90
CA PHE A 366 6.80 -20.21 -0.36
C PHE A 366 6.34 -18.77 -0.66
N SER A 367 6.63 -18.29 -1.88
CA SER A 367 6.10 -17.01 -2.35
C SER A 367 4.59 -17.08 -2.60
N THR A 368 3.92 -15.93 -2.54
CA THR A 368 2.47 -15.86 -2.83
C THR A 368 2.14 -16.36 -4.22
N THR A 369 2.97 -16.04 -5.20
CA THR A 369 2.82 -16.51 -6.58
C THR A 369 2.95 -18.03 -6.67
N ALA A 370 3.86 -18.63 -5.88
CA ALA A 370 4.09 -20.08 -5.93
C ALA A 370 2.88 -20.87 -5.44
N TYR A 371 2.35 -20.56 -4.25
CA TYR A 371 1.17 -21.29 -3.76
C TYR A 371 -0.11 -20.92 -4.53
N ALA A 372 -0.24 -19.70 -5.06
CA ALA A 372 -1.36 -19.33 -5.91
C ALA A 372 -1.39 -20.11 -7.23
N LYS A 373 -0.21 -20.38 -7.82
CA LYS A 373 -0.10 -21.23 -9.01
C LYS A 373 -0.56 -22.66 -8.72
N VAL A 374 -0.04 -23.26 -7.64
CA VAL A 374 -0.42 -24.61 -7.22
C VAL A 374 -1.92 -24.72 -6.98
N TRP A 375 -2.51 -23.73 -6.29
CA TRP A 375 -3.94 -23.70 -6.03
C TRP A 375 -4.78 -23.60 -7.30
N LYS A 376 -4.40 -22.71 -8.23
CA LYS A 376 -5.12 -22.55 -9.50
C LYS A 376 -5.12 -23.84 -10.31
N GLU A 377 -4.00 -24.56 -10.30
CA GLU A 377 -3.84 -25.85 -10.97
C GLU A 377 -4.65 -26.94 -10.25
N ALA A 378 -4.58 -27.05 -8.93
CA ALA A 378 -5.38 -28.03 -8.16
C ALA A 378 -6.89 -27.91 -8.40
N ARG A 379 -7.41 -26.68 -8.58
CA ARG A 379 -8.83 -26.46 -8.92
C ARG A 379 -9.24 -27.19 -10.20
N THR A 380 -8.37 -27.29 -11.20
CA THR A 380 -8.72 -27.95 -12.48
C THR A 380 -8.80 -29.46 -12.37
N TYR A 381 -8.25 -30.05 -11.30
CA TYR A 381 -8.34 -31.48 -11.02
C TYR A 381 -9.49 -31.81 -10.06
N ALA A 382 -9.75 -30.95 -9.08
CA ALA A 382 -10.76 -31.19 -8.05
C ALA A 382 -12.19 -30.79 -8.41
N LEU A 383 -12.35 -29.84 -9.34
CA LEU A 383 -13.65 -29.22 -9.64
C LEU A 383 -14.05 -29.46 -11.10
N ILE A 384 -15.35 -29.57 -11.34
CA ILE A 384 -15.89 -29.64 -12.70
C ILE A 384 -15.66 -28.31 -13.44
N PRO A 385 -15.63 -28.30 -14.80
CA PRO A 385 -15.31 -27.11 -15.58
C PRO A 385 -16.11 -25.85 -15.20
N ASP A 386 -17.42 -25.98 -14.97
CA ASP A 386 -18.28 -24.86 -14.59
C ASP A 386 -17.91 -24.28 -13.22
N GLN A 387 -17.53 -25.14 -12.27
CA GLN A 387 -17.06 -24.71 -10.95
C GLN A 387 -15.68 -24.04 -11.04
N VAL A 388 -14.80 -24.51 -11.92
CA VAL A 388 -13.50 -23.88 -12.19
C VAL A 388 -13.68 -22.47 -12.76
N ALA A 389 -14.62 -22.29 -13.68
CA ALA A 389 -14.97 -21.01 -14.28
C ALA A 389 -15.70 -20.07 -13.29
N SER A 390 -16.35 -20.63 -12.28
CA SER A 390 -17.00 -19.87 -11.21
C SER A 390 -16.02 -19.25 -10.19
N PRO A 391 -16.48 -18.33 -9.33
CA PRO A 391 -15.70 -17.81 -8.20
C PRO A 391 -15.34 -18.84 -7.11
N LEU A 392 -15.88 -20.07 -7.18
CA LEU A 392 -15.72 -21.10 -6.14
C LEU A 392 -14.25 -21.40 -5.87
N ALA A 393 -13.83 -21.22 -4.62
CA ALA A 393 -12.45 -21.43 -4.18
C ALA A 393 -11.42 -20.71 -5.08
N GLY A 394 -11.75 -19.57 -5.68
CA GLY A 394 -10.90 -18.92 -6.69
C GLY A 394 -9.50 -18.56 -6.16
N ARG A 395 -9.37 -18.31 -4.85
CA ARG A 395 -8.12 -17.99 -4.17
C ARG A 395 -7.91 -18.93 -2.98
N PRO A 396 -6.66 -19.22 -2.59
CA PRO A 396 -6.37 -19.94 -1.35
C PRO A 396 -7.06 -19.30 -0.13
N TYR A 397 -7.11 -17.96 -0.08
CA TYR A 397 -7.74 -17.23 1.02
C TYR A 397 -9.21 -17.56 1.22
N ASP A 398 -9.90 -18.05 0.18
CA ASP A 398 -11.30 -18.43 0.25
C ASP A 398 -11.51 -19.69 1.12
N LEU A 399 -10.48 -20.51 1.36
CA LEU A 399 -10.52 -21.60 2.35
C LEU A 399 -10.77 -21.09 3.77
N ARG A 400 -10.19 -19.94 4.13
CA ARG A 400 -10.45 -19.30 5.42
C ARG A 400 -11.87 -18.76 5.48
N HIS A 401 -12.40 -18.23 4.37
CA HIS A 401 -13.80 -17.84 4.31
C HIS A 401 -14.72 -19.05 4.50
N ALA A 402 -14.37 -20.19 3.91
CA ALA A 402 -15.10 -21.43 4.10
C ALA A 402 -15.06 -21.95 5.55
N ALA A 403 -13.88 -21.95 6.18
CA ALA A 403 -13.69 -22.32 7.58
C ALA A 403 -14.62 -21.55 8.52
N VAL A 404 -14.58 -20.22 8.43
CA VAL A 404 -15.35 -19.34 9.30
C VAL A 404 -16.85 -19.44 9.02
N SER A 405 -17.23 -19.57 7.75
CA SER A 405 -18.64 -19.77 7.37
C SER A 405 -19.17 -21.10 7.91
N LEU A 406 -18.36 -22.16 7.85
CA LEU A 406 -18.69 -23.47 8.41
C LEU A 406 -18.92 -23.41 9.92
N TRP A 407 -18.01 -22.77 10.67
CA TRP A 407 -18.16 -22.66 12.13
C TRP A 407 -19.41 -21.88 12.52
N LEU A 408 -19.70 -20.78 11.81
CA LEU A 408 -20.94 -20.04 12.01
C LEU A 408 -22.16 -20.92 11.71
N ASN A 409 -22.20 -21.59 10.56
CA ASN A 409 -23.35 -22.42 10.17
C ASN A 409 -23.52 -23.68 11.05
N ALA A 410 -22.44 -24.16 11.68
CA ALA A 410 -22.49 -25.20 12.71
C ALA A 410 -23.02 -24.68 14.07
N GLY A 411 -23.32 -23.38 14.17
CA GLY A 411 -23.87 -22.73 15.35
C GLY A 411 -22.84 -22.53 16.47
N VAL A 412 -21.54 -22.44 16.14
CA VAL A 412 -20.51 -22.01 17.10
C VAL A 412 -20.75 -20.54 17.45
N PRO A 413 -20.71 -20.14 18.73
CA PRO A 413 -20.91 -18.75 19.13
C PRO A 413 -20.00 -17.77 18.38
N ALA A 414 -20.56 -16.63 17.94
CA ALA A 414 -19.81 -15.63 17.19
C ALA A 414 -18.56 -15.09 17.92
N PRO A 415 -18.55 -14.89 19.25
CA PRO A 415 -17.33 -14.55 19.99
C PRO A 415 -16.21 -15.59 19.82
N ASP A 416 -16.52 -16.87 19.98
CA ASP A 416 -15.56 -17.98 19.83
C ASP A 416 -15.02 -18.06 18.40
N VAL A 417 -15.91 -17.92 17.41
CA VAL A 417 -15.52 -17.85 15.99
C VAL A 417 -14.59 -16.65 15.74
N ALA A 418 -14.90 -15.48 16.32
CA ALA A 418 -14.10 -14.28 16.16
C ALA A 418 -12.70 -14.46 16.77
N GLU A 419 -12.61 -15.07 17.95
CA GLU A 419 -11.36 -15.41 18.61
C GLU A 419 -10.52 -16.41 17.77
N ARG A 420 -11.12 -17.54 17.38
CA ARG A 420 -10.51 -18.57 16.53
C ARG A 420 -10.13 -18.07 15.14
N ALA A 421 -10.80 -17.05 14.62
CA ALA A 421 -10.41 -16.42 13.36
C ALA A 421 -9.39 -15.29 13.56
N GLY A 422 -9.30 -14.68 14.74
CA GLY A 422 -8.54 -13.45 14.95
C GLY A 422 -9.22 -12.22 14.32
N HIS A 423 -10.55 -12.12 14.46
CA HIS A 423 -11.38 -10.97 14.12
C HIS A 423 -11.87 -10.26 15.38
N SER A 424 -12.37 -9.03 15.24
CA SER A 424 -13.35 -8.51 16.21
C SER A 424 -14.74 -9.05 15.86
N VAL A 425 -15.64 -9.10 16.83
CA VAL A 425 -17.02 -9.58 16.59
C VAL A 425 -17.73 -8.72 15.54
N ASP A 426 -17.58 -7.39 15.59
CA ASP A 426 -18.10 -6.46 14.57
C ASP A 426 -17.61 -6.83 13.15
N VAL A 427 -16.30 -7.06 12.99
CA VAL A 427 -15.73 -7.42 11.69
C VAL A 427 -16.27 -8.77 11.23
N LEU A 428 -16.40 -9.75 12.13
CA LEU A 428 -16.96 -11.05 11.80
C LEU A 428 -18.40 -10.93 11.29
N LEU A 429 -19.27 -10.28 12.05
CA LEU A 429 -20.68 -10.15 11.68
C LEU A 429 -20.85 -9.34 10.39
N ARG A 430 -20.11 -8.25 10.22
CA ARG A 430 -20.16 -7.45 8.99
C ARG A 430 -19.65 -8.19 7.76
N VAL A 431 -18.60 -9.02 7.90
CA VAL A 431 -17.98 -9.71 6.77
C VAL A 431 -18.75 -10.98 6.40
N TYR A 432 -19.31 -11.70 7.37
CA TYR A 432 -19.93 -13.02 7.17
C TYR A 432 -21.46 -13.01 7.28
N ALA A 433 -22.11 -11.85 7.41
CA ALA A 433 -23.56 -11.73 7.46
C ALA A 433 -24.29 -12.55 6.39
N LYS A 434 -23.77 -12.56 5.16
CA LYS A 434 -24.37 -13.31 4.03
C LYS A 434 -24.11 -14.82 4.09
N CYS A 435 -23.11 -15.28 4.81
CA CYS A 435 -22.77 -16.71 4.89
C CYS A 435 -23.59 -17.47 5.92
N VAL A 436 -24.30 -16.76 6.80
CA VAL A 436 -25.22 -17.33 7.78
C VAL A 436 -26.55 -17.60 7.08
N ASP A 437 -26.77 -18.86 6.68
CA ASP A 437 -28.01 -19.29 6.02
C ASP A 437 -28.53 -20.59 6.67
N GLY A 438 -29.84 -20.75 6.76
CA GLY A 438 -30.47 -21.90 7.45
C GLY A 438 -30.33 -21.92 8.98
N GLN A 439 -29.81 -20.85 9.60
CA GLN A 439 -29.71 -20.76 11.06
C GLN A 439 -31.06 -20.57 11.76
N ARG A 440 -32.12 -20.17 11.04
CA ARG A 440 -33.41 -19.91 11.67
C ARG A 440 -33.98 -21.18 12.30
N GLU A 441 -33.97 -22.28 11.56
CA GLU A 441 -34.49 -23.57 12.01
C GLU A 441 -33.63 -24.16 13.13
N ILE A 442 -32.31 -24.09 13.01
CA ILE A 442 -31.36 -24.54 14.05
C ILE A 442 -31.50 -23.70 15.32
N ALA A 443 -31.63 -22.37 15.20
CA ALA A 443 -31.84 -21.48 16.33
C ALA A 443 -33.19 -21.73 17.01
N ASN A 444 -34.25 -21.91 16.21
CA ASN A 444 -35.58 -22.25 16.73
C ASN A 444 -35.56 -23.58 17.48
N GLN A 445 -34.85 -24.59 16.96
CA GLN A 445 -34.71 -25.89 17.63
C GLN A 445 -33.97 -25.76 18.96
N ARG A 446 -32.85 -25.03 19.00
CA ARG A 446 -32.12 -24.76 20.25
C ARG A 446 -32.96 -23.98 21.27
N ILE A 447 -33.75 -23.01 20.82
CA ILE A 447 -34.67 -22.25 21.69
C ILE A 447 -35.75 -23.18 22.23
N ALA A 448 -36.34 -24.03 21.38
CA ALA A 448 -37.35 -25.01 21.81
C ALA A 448 -36.80 -25.99 22.84
N GLU A 449 -35.60 -26.55 22.60
CA GLU A 449 -34.90 -27.42 23.54
C GLU A 449 -34.67 -26.73 24.89
N ALA A 450 -34.20 -25.49 24.89
CA ALA A 450 -33.94 -24.71 26.10
C ALA A 450 -35.21 -24.30 26.86
N LEU A 451 -36.32 -24.08 26.17
CA LEU A 451 -37.62 -23.80 26.80
C LEU A 451 -38.30 -25.07 27.34
N SER A 452 -37.90 -26.24 26.83
CA SER A 452 -38.40 -27.55 27.27
C SER A 452 -37.56 -28.22 28.36
N ALA A 453 -36.39 -27.65 28.68
CA ALA A 453 -35.51 -28.04 29.77
C ALA A 453 -35.86 -27.25 31.05
#